data_AF-A0A9E2IXK5-F1
#
_entry.id   AF-A0A9E2IXK5-F1
#
_cell.length_a   1.000
_cell.length_b   1.000
_cell.length_c   1.000
_cell.angle_alpha   90.00
_cell.angle_beta   90.00
_cell.angle_gamma   90.00
#
_symmetry.space_group_name_H-M   'P 1'
#
loop_
_entity.id
_entity.type
_entity.pdbx_description
1 polymer ?
#
loop_
_entity_poly.entity_id
_entity_poly.type
_entity_poly.pdbx_seq_one_letter_code
_entity_poly.pdbx_strand_id
1 'polypeptide(L)'
;MAMKFLRWVMQKIENLNRTLYYVSSLAILLSAFILTYEVIVRYVLRIPTIWEIETSVYLTVMATYLGAAYGLKDGAHINIDLITRLLPKKFTEKLSLVTSMISLVFCLLVAWKGWGMWWEATAKGWYSESLWGPPLTIPYFFLPLGMTLLSLQYVILISEIIEGRGGKSHGS
;
A
#
# COMPACT_ATOMS: atom_id res chain seq x y z
N MET A 1 18.95 -18.14 18.99
CA MET A 1 19.14 -16.66 18.92
C MET A 1 18.41 -16.06 17.71
N ALA A 2 18.57 -16.63 16.50
CA ALA A 2 17.87 -16.21 15.28
C ALA A 2 16.33 -16.11 15.39
N MET A 3 15.66 -17.08 16.05
CA MET A 3 14.20 -17.05 16.23
C MET A 3 13.66 -15.93 17.14
N LYS A 4 14.50 -15.34 18.02
CA LYS A 4 14.09 -14.19 18.84
C LYS A 4 14.24 -12.88 18.04
N PHE A 5 15.30 -12.80 17.24
CA PHE A 5 15.54 -11.68 16.34
C PHE A 5 14.46 -11.57 15.25
N LEU A 6 14.12 -12.67 14.57
CA LEU A 6 13.04 -12.70 13.57
C LEU A 6 11.70 -12.25 14.15
N ARG A 7 11.34 -12.75 15.35
CA ARG A 7 10.10 -12.32 16.04
C ARG A 7 10.10 -10.85 16.39
N TRP A 8 11.24 -10.32 16.86
CA TRP A 8 11.37 -8.90 17.16
C TRP A 8 11.22 -8.03 15.89
N VAL A 9 11.81 -8.45 14.77
CA VAL A 9 11.67 -7.76 13.47
C VAL A 9 10.22 -7.79 12.99
N MET A 10 9.57 -8.96 13.04
CA MET A 10 8.16 -9.10 12.64
C MET A 10 7.25 -8.21 13.49
N GLN A 11 7.44 -8.16 14.81
CA GLN A 11 6.65 -7.32 15.71
C GLN A 11 6.83 -5.82 15.41
N LYS A 12 8.05 -5.40 15.06
CA LYS A 12 8.33 -4.00 14.69
C LYS A 12 7.66 -3.62 13.37
N ILE A 13 7.72 -4.49 12.38
CA ILE A 13 7.08 -4.28 11.08
C ILE A 13 5.56 -4.28 11.22
N GLU A 14 5.02 -5.14 12.08
CA GLU A 14 3.59 -5.17 12.39
C GLU A 14 3.09 -3.88 13.04
N ASN A 15 3.83 -3.36 14.03
CA ASN A 15 3.48 -2.09 14.65
C ASN A 15 3.58 -0.94 13.64
N LEU A 16 4.59 -0.94 12.77
CA LEU A 16 4.73 0.04 11.70
C LEU A 16 3.53 -0.03 10.76
N ASN A 17 3.20 -1.21 10.23
CA ASN A 17 2.07 -1.41 9.33
C ASN A 17 0.74 -0.98 9.98
N ARG A 18 0.56 -1.24 11.28
CA ARG A 18 -0.62 -0.80 12.01
C ARG A 18 -0.72 0.73 12.12
N THR A 19 0.40 1.42 12.36
CA THR A 19 0.40 2.89 12.34
C THR A 19 0.09 3.43 10.95
N LEU A 20 0.65 2.83 9.90
CA LEU A 20 0.37 3.21 8.51
C LEU A 20 -1.09 2.99 8.13
N TYR A 21 -1.71 1.92 8.64
CA TYR A 21 -3.14 1.67 8.48
C TYR A 21 -3.99 2.82 9.06
N TYR A 22 -3.75 3.21 10.31
CA TYR A 22 -4.49 4.34 10.91
C TYR A 22 -4.28 5.64 10.13
N VAL A 23 -3.07 5.89 9.65
CA VAL A 23 -2.75 7.05 8.81
C VAL A 23 -3.52 6.99 7.48
N SER A 24 -3.54 5.84 6.80
CA SER A 24 -4.27 5.66 5.54
C SER A 24 -5.79 5.83 5.71
N SER A 25 -6.34 5.31 6.81
CA SER A 25 -7.76 5.43 7.12
C SER A 25 -8.14 6.89 7.37
N LEU A 26 -7.33 7.61 8.15
CA LEU A 26 -7.53 9.05 8.36
C LEU A 26 -7.42 9.84 7.06
N ALA A 27 -6.44 9.51 6.19
CA ALA A 27 -6.27 10.18 4.91
C ALA A 27 -7.47 10.00 3.97
N ILE A 28 -8.05 8.79 3.89
CA ILE A 28 -9.29 8.55 3.12
C ILE A 28 -10.48 9.34 3.69
N LEU A 29 -10.63 9.37 5.02
CA LEU A 29 -11.71 10.12 5.66
C LEU A 29 -11.59 11.63 5.39
N LEU A 30 -10.37 12.15 5.46
CA LEU A 30 -10.08 13.55 5.13
C LEU A 30 -10.34 13.85 3.65
N SER A 31 -9.95 12.96 2.75
CA SER A 31 -10.25 13.08 1.31
C SER A 31 -11.75 13.15 1.05
N ALA A 32 -12.52 12.23 1.66
CA ALA A 32 -13.98 12.23 1.53
C ALA A 32 -14.62 13.53 2.07
N PHE A 33 -14.12 14.05 3.20
CA PHE A 33 -14.59 15.30 3.76
C PHE A 33 -14.30 16.50 2.84
N ILE A 34 -13.09 16.58 2.28
CA ILE A 34 -12.69 17.66 1.36
C ILE A 34 -13.54 17.63 0.09
N LEU A 35 -13.77 16.45 -0.50
CA LEU A 35 -14.64 16.30 -1.67
C LEU A 35 -16.08 16.70 -1.37
N THR A 36 -16.59 16.32 -0.19
CA THR A 36 -17.94 16.71 0.23
C THR A 36 -18.05 18.22 0.41
N TYR A 37 -17.04 18.84 1.04
CA TYR A 37 -16.93 20.28 1.18
C TYR A 37 -16.90 20.99 -0.18
N GLU A 38 -16.07 20.52 -1.12
CA GLU A 38 -15.97 21.08 -2.48
C GLU A 38 -17.33 21.10 -3.17
N VAL A 39 -18.06 19.98 -3.13
CA VAL A 39 -19.41 19.87 -3.71
C VAL A 39 -20.35 20.88 -3.06
N ILE A 40 -20.38 20.98 -1.73
CA ILE A 40 -21.24 21.94 -1.03
C ILE A 40 -20.91 23.39 -1.45
N VAL A 41 -19.63 23.78 -1.41
CA VAL A 41 -19.22 25.15 -1.75
C VAL A 41 -19.52 25.48 -3.22
N ARG A 42 -19.22 24.55 -4.13
CA ARG A 42 -19.42 24.76 -5.56
C ARG A 42 -20.90 24.87 -5.93
N TYR A 43 -21.77 24.04 -5.36
CA TYR A 43 -23.19 24.03 -5.73
C TYR A 43 -24.03 25.01 -4.91
N VAL A 44 -23.74 25.20 -3.62
CA VAL A 44 -24.52 26.08 -2.74
C VAL A 44 -23.99 27.51 -2.77
N LEU A 45 -22.68 27.69 -2.56
CA LEU A 45 -22.06 29.03 -2.48
C LEU A 45 -21.64 29.56 -3.85
N ARG A 46 -21.58 28.71 -4.89
CA ARG A 46 -21.14 29.04 -6.26
C ARG A 46 -19.74 29.67 -6.32
N ILE A 47 -18.89 29.36 -5.34
CA ILE A 47 -17.50 29.83 -5.31
C ILE A 47 -16.63 28.75 -5.98
N PRO A 48 -15.89 29.08 -7.04
CA PRO A 48 -14.95 28.14 -7.63
C PRO A 48 -13.75 27.98 -6.69
N THR A 49 -13.43 26.74 -6.39
CA THR A 49 -12.30 26.38 -5.57
C THR A 49 -11.41 25.39 -6.31
N ILE A 50 -10.09 25.56 -6.18
CA ILE A 50 -9.08 25.01 -7.10
C ILE A 50 -8.20 23.96 -6.39
N TRP A 51 -8.13 23.99 -5.07
CA TRP A 51 -7.17 23.19 -4.29
C TRP A 51 -7.73 21.84 -3.82
N GLU A 52 -9.06 21.69 -3.78
CA GLU A 52 -9.72 20.52 -3.18
C GLU A 52 -9.47 19.24 -3.96
N ILE A 53 -9.55 19.32 -5.30
CA ILE A 53 -9.43 18.16 -6.18
C ILE A 53 -8.06 17.50 -5.98
N GLU A 54 -6.99 18.28 -6.03
CA GLU A 54 -5.64 17.74 -5.95
C GLU A 54 -5.28 17.28 -4.54
N THR A 55 -5.72 18.01 -3.52
CA THR A 55 -5.55 17.59 -2.13
C THR A 55 -6.21 16.23 -1.90
N SER A 56 -7.43 16.05 -2.41
CA SER A 56 -8.18 14.80 -2.30
C SER A 56 -7.50 13.67 -3.08
N VAL A 57 -7.00 13.95 -4.29
CA VAL A 57 -6.21 12.98 -5.07
C VAL A 57 -4.95 12.57 -4.31
N TYR A 58 -4.20 13.51 -3.73
CA TYR A 58 -2.95 13.22 -3.02
C TYR A 58 -3.21 12.38 -1.76
N LEU A 59 -4.25 12.73 -0.99
CA LEU A 59 -4.68 11.95 0.17
C LEU A 59 -5.14 10.55 -0.22
N THR A 60 -5.86 10.42 -1.34
CA THR A 60 -6.33 9.11 -1.83
C THR A 60 -5.16 8.26 -2.32
N VAL A 61 -4.18 8.85 -3.01
CA VAL A 61 -2.94 8.17 -3.43
C VAL A 61 -2.16 7.69 -2.21
N MET A 62 -1.95 8.57 -1.23
CA MET A 62 -1.30 8.24 0.03
C MET A 62 -2.00 7.07 0.73
N ALA A 63 -3.33 7.16 0.87
CA ALA A 63 -4.12 6.13 1.53
C ALA A 63 -4.13 4.80 0.75
N THR A 64 -4.14 4.85 -0.58
CA THR A 64 -4.12 3.66 -1.43
C THR A 64 -2.82 2.88 -1.25
N TYR A 65 -1.67 3.55 -1.35
CA TYR A 65 -0.37 2.87 -1.27
C TYR A 65 -0.01 2.46 0.16
N LEU A 66 -0.33 3.29 1.16
CA LEU A 66 -0.11 2.93 2.57
C LEU A 66 -1.10 1.84 3.04
N GLY A 67 -2.36 1.92 2.61
CA GLY A 67 -3.39 0.95 2.93
C GLY A 67 -3.16 -0.40 2.24
N ALA A 68 -2.70 -0.41 0.99
CA ALA A 68 -2.38 -1.64 0.26
C ALA A 68 -1.29 -2.48 0.95
N ALA A 69 -0.27 -1.83 1.52
CA ALA A 69 0.79 -2.50 2.29
C ALA A 69 0.24 -3.27 3.50
N TYR A 70 -0.76 -2.71 4.19
CA TYR A 70 -1.45 -3.38 5.28
C TYR A 70 -2.44 -4.45 4.79
N GLY A 71 -3.24 -4.15 3.77
CA GLY A 71 -4.27 -5.05 3.24
C GLY A 71 -3.70 -6.39 2.76
N LEU A 72 -2.45 -6.41 2.27
CA LEU A 72 -1.77 -7.66 1.91
C LEU A 72 -1.65 -8.64 3.09
N LYS A 73 -1.48 -8.10 4.31
CA LYS A 73 -1.34 -8.91 5.52
C LYS A 73 -2.67 -9.55 5.96
N ASP A 74 -3.78 -8.86 5.74
CA ASP A 74 -5.13 -9.33 6.10
C ASP A 74 -5.70 -10.38 5.12
N GLY A 75 -4.84 -10.93 4.25
CA GLY A 75 -5.26 -11.95 3.28
C GLY A 75 -5.92 -11.36 2.02
N ALA A 76 -5.71 -10.08 1.70
CA ALA A 76 -6.20 -9.48 0.46
C ALA A 76 -5.42 -9.91 -0.79
N HIS A 77 -4.36 -10.71 -0.63
CA HIS A 77 -4.16 -11.75 -1.62
C HIS A 77 -5.38 -12.65 -1.55
N ILE A 78 -6.33 -12.32 -2.41
CA ILE A 78 -7.22 -13.27 -3.04
C ILE A 78 -6.30 -14.32 -3.69
N ASN A 79 -5.69 -15.17 -2.85
CA ASN A 79 -5.56 -16.58 -3.11
C ASN A 79 -6.88 -16.89 -3.77
N ILE A 80 -6.81 -17.44 -4.96
CA ILE A 80 -7.98 -17.73 -5.75
C ILE A 80 -8.82 -18.67 -4.87
N ASP A 81 -9.66 -18.13 -3.99
CA ASP A 81 -10.17 -18.85 -2.83
C ASP A 81 -11.14 -19.93 -3.30
N LEU A 82 -11.71 -19.70 -4.49
CA LEU A 82 -12.43 -20.66 -5.30
C LEU A 82 -11.57 -21.86 -5.72
N ILE A 83 -10.33 -21.65 -6.17
CA ILE A 83 -9.43 -22.71 -6.62
C ILE A 83 -8.74 -23.38 -5.42
N THR A 84 -8.28 -22.63 -4.41
CA THR A 84 -7.60 -23.17 -3.23
C THR A 84 -8.53 -23.97 -2.32
N ARG A 85 -9.84 -23.66 -2.26
CA ARG A 85 -10.84 -24.50 -1.55
C ARG A 85 -11.06 -25.86 -2.19
N LEU A 86 -10.80 -26.00 -3.49
CA LEU A 86 -10.99 -27.24 -4.24
C LEU A 86 -9.72 -28.11 -4.31
N LEU A 87 -8.54 -27.56 -3.95
CA LEU A 87 -7.26 -28.26 -4.04
C LEU A 87 -6.74 -28.80 -2.69
N PRO A 88 -5.92 -29.87 -2.71
CA PRO A 88 -5.23 -30.37 -1.52
C PRO A 88 -4.27 -29.31 -0.94
N LYS A 89 -4.21 -29.19 0.39
CA LYS A 89 -3.38 -28.20 1.13
C LYS A 89 -1.92 -28.07 0.64
N LYS A 90 -1.31 -29.17 0.17
CA LYS A 90 0.08 -29.17 -0.33
C LYS A 90 0.26 -28.41 -1.65
N PHE A 91 -0.77 -28.36 -2.50
CA PHE A 91 -0.73 -27.62 -3.76
C PHE A 91 -1.05 -26.14 -3.55
N THR A 92 -1.94 -25.82 -2.59
CA THR A 92 -2.27 -24.44 -2.25
C THR A 92 -1.07 -23.70 -1.64
N GLU A 93 -0.30 -24.36 -0.77
CA GLU A 93 0.94 -23.79 -0.21
C GLU A 93 2.00 -23.51 -1.30
N LYS A 94 2.19 -24.44 -2.24
CA LYS A 94 3.11 -24.22 -3.37
C LYS A 94 2.65 -23.10 -4.29
N LEU A 95 1.36 -23.04 -4.59
CA LEU A 95 0.80 -21.98 -5.44
C LEU A 95 0.95 -20.61 -4.77
N SER A 96 0.64 -20.53 -3.47
CA SER A 96 0.82 -19.32 -2.66
C SER A 96 2.28 -18.87 -2.62
N LEU A 97 3.24 -19.80 -2.52
CA LEU A 97 4.66 -19.47 -2.58
C LEU A 97 5.04 -18.89 -3.95
N VAL A 98 4.59 -19.50 -5.04
CA VAL A 98 4.89 -19.03 -6.41
C VAL A 98 4.28 -17.66 -6.67
N THR A 99 3.00 -17.45 -6.34
CA THR A 99 2.34 -16.15 -6.51
C THR A 99 3.01 -15.08 -5.66
N SER A 100 3.36 -15.39 -4.40
CA SER A 100 4.08 -14.47 -3.53
C SER A 100 5.46 -14.09 -4.07
N MET A 101 6.21 -15.02 -4.68
CA MET A 101 7.50 -14.73 -5.31
C MET A 101 7.34 -13.83 -6.54
N ILE A 102 6.36 -14.10 -7.40
CA ILE A 102 6.09 -13.27 -8.59
C ILE A 102 5.69 -11.87 -8.15
N SER A 103 4.79 -11.76 -7.18
CA SER A 103 4.35 -10.47 -6.64
C SER A 103 5.48 -9.71 -5.96
N LEU A 104 6.39 -10.38 -5.24
CA LEU A 104 7.58 -9.77 -4.67
C LEU A 104 8.47 -9.15 -5.75
N VAL A 105 8.75 -9.89 -6.82
CA VAL A 105 9.56 -9.37 -7.94
C VAL A 105 8.90 -8.17 -8.59
N PHE A 106 7.59 -8.26 -8.83
CA PHE A 106 6.82 -7.15 -9.37
C PHE A 106 6.88 -5.91 -8.47
N CYS A 107 6.62 -6.06 -7.16
CA CYS A 107 6.70 -4.95 -6.20
C CYS A 107 8.10 -4.33 -6.13
N LEU A 108 9.17 -5.13 -6.17
CA LEU A 108 10.55 -4.62 -6.19
C LEU A 108 10.85 -3.82 -7.46
N LEU A 109 10.41 -4.30 -8.63
CA LEU A 109 10.59 -3.58 -9.89
C LEU A 109 9.86 -2.23 -9.89
N VAL A 110 8.61 -2.22 -9.40
CA VAL A 110 7.82 -0.98 -9.28
C VAL A 110 8.44 -0.05 -8.24
N ALA A 111 8.90 -0.55 -7.10
CA ALA A 111 9.59 0.24 -6.10
C ALA A 111 10.87 0.88 -6.67
N TRP A 112 11.68 0.12 -7.40
CA TRP A 112 12.91 0.63 -8.00
C TRP A 112 12.63 1.71 -9.05
N LYS A 113 11.71 1.45 -9.99
CA LYS A 113 11.32 2.45 -10.99
C LYS A 113 10.64 3.66 -10.36
N GLY A 114 9.79 3.45 -9.35
CA GLY A 114 9.13 4.50 -8.59
C GLY A 114 10.12 5.43 -7.90
N TRP A 115 11.19 4.90 -7.30
CA TRP A 115 12.23 5.74 -6.71
C TRP A 115 12.97 6.59 -7.73
N GLY A 116 13.24 6.02 -8.91
CA GLY A 116 13.80 6.79 -10.03
C GLY A 116 12.88 7.94 -10.46
N MET A 117 11.58 7.66 -10.60
CA MET A 117 10.59 8.68 -10.97
C MET A 117 10.45 9.78 -9.91
N TRP A 118 10.44 9.42 -8.63
CA TRP A 118 10.39 10.40 -7.54
C TRP A 118 11.63 11.30 -7.53
N TRP A 119 12.82 10.71 -7.73
CA TRP A 119 14.06 11.48 -7.81
C TRP A 119 14.05 12.44 -8.99
N GLU A 120 13.62 11.97 -10.17
CA GLU A 120 13.46 12.82 -11.34
C GLU A 120 12.43 13.94 -11.13
N ALA A 121 11.28 13.63 -10.54
CA ALA A 121 10.24 14.61 -10.25
C ALA A 121 10.73 15.68 -9.26
N THR A 122 11.55 15.28 -8.29
CA THR A 122 12.15 16.20 -7.30
C THR A 122 13.25 17.05 -7.92
N ALA A 123 14.12 16.46 -8.73
CA ALA A 123 15.22 17.16 -9.38
C ALA A 123 14.75 18.11 -10.50
N LYS A 124 13.72 17.74 -11.25
CA LYS A 124 13.14 18.55 -12.34
C LYS A 124 12.03 19.49 -11.86
N GLY A 125 11.64 19.42 -10.58
CA GLY A 125 10.59 20.25 -10.01
C GLY A 125 9.24 20.08 -10.72
N TRP A 126 8.75 18.85 -10.86
CA TRP A 126 7.48 18.59 -11.52
C TRP A 126 6.31 19.10 -10.68
N TYR A 127 5.53 20.00 -11.27
CA TYR A 127 4.29 20.51 -10.70
C TYR A 127 3.10 19.96 -11.49
N SER A 128 1.96 19.86 -10.82
CA SER A 128 0.72 19.51 -11.49
C SER A 128 0.36 20.55 -12.55
N GLU A 129 -0.26 20.10 -13.65
CA GLU A 129 -0.75 21.00 -14.71
C GLU A 129 -2.04 21.75 -14.32
N SER A 130 -2.51 21.57 -13.09
CA SER A 130 -3.67 22.28 -12.56
C SER A 130 -3.38 23.77 -12.34
N LEU A 131 -4.45 24.56 -12.19
CA LEU A 131 -4.37 25.96 -11.80
C LEU A 131 -3.70 26.19 -10.43
N TRP A 132 -3.73 25.21 -9.53
CA TRP A 132 -3.11 25.31 -8.20
C TRP A 132 -1.64 24.87 -8.22
N GLY A 133 -1.27 23.96 -9.13
CA GLY A 133 0.10 23.55 -9.41
C GLY A 133 0.92 23.12 -8.19
N PRO A 134 0.44 22.24 -7.29
CA PRO A 134 1.24 21.69 -6.21
C PRO A 134 2.34 20.75 -6.74
N PRO A 135 3.43 20.58 -5.98
CA PRO A 135 4.52 19.71 -6.38
C PRO A 135 4.07 18.25 -6.38
N LEU A 136 4.27 17.57 -7.52
CA LEU A 136 3.95 16.15 -7.68
C LEU A 136 4.92 15.25 -6.89
N THR A 137 5.97 15.80 -6.30
CA THR A 137 6.94 15.03 -5.50
C THR A 137 6.29 14.24 -4.36
N ILE A 138 5.21 14.76 -3.76
CA ILE A 138 4.51 14.14 -2.64
C ILE A 138 3.79 12.84 -3.05
N PRO A 139 2.84 12.83 -4.02
CA PRO A 139 2.17 11.59 -4.42
C PRO A 139 3.15 10.58 -5.04
N TYR A 140 4.16 11.05 -5.78
CA TYR A 140 5.19 10.18 -6.36
C TYR A 140 6.13 9.57 -5.32
N PHE A 141 6.21 10.11 -4.10
CA PHE A 141 6.95 9.52 -2.99
C PHE A 141 6.20 8.36 -2.34
N PHE A 142 4.88 8.49 -2.17
CA PHE A 142 4.07 7.47 -1.51
C PHE A 142 3.95 6.17 -2.32
N LEU A 143 4.04 6.25 -3.65
CA LEU A 143 4.04 5.07 -4.53
C LEU A 143 5.23 4.12 -4.26
N PRO A 144 6.51 4.53 -4.41
CA PRO A 144 7.65 3.67 -4.12
C PRO A 144 7.73 3.32 -2.63
N LEU A 145 7.30 4.20 -1.73
CA LEU A 145 7.23 3.90 -0.31
C LEU A 145 6.25 2.75 0.00
N GLY A 146 5.03 2.79 -0.54
CA GLY A 146 4.07 1.70 -0.37
C GLY A 146 4.55 0.38 -0.99
N MET A 147 5.17 0.46 -2.18
CA MET A 147 5.70 -0.73 -2.87
C MET A 147 6.90 -1.36 -2.18
N THR A 148 7.79 -0.54 -1.58
CA THR A 148 8.90 -1.05 -0.75
C THR A 148 8.37 -1.74 0.51
N LEU A 149 7.39 -1.15 1.19
CA LEU A 149 6.75 -1.78 2.35
C LEU A 149 6.05 -3.09 2.00
N LEU A 150 5.33 -3.13 0.87
CA LEU A 150 4.74 -4.36 0.33
C LEU A 150 5.79 -5.44 0.08
N SER A 151 6.92 -5.08 -0.55
CA SER A 151 7.99 -6.04 -0.81
C SER A 151 8.57 -6.66 0.48
N LEU A 152 8.70 -5.86 1.55
CA LEU A 152 9.11 -6.37 2.86
C LEU A 152 8.08 -7.34 3.43
N GLN A 153 6.78 -7.05 3.28
CA GLN A 153 5.71 -7.93 3.72
C GLN A 153 5.72 -9.28 2.97
N TYR A 154 6.00 -9.27 1.66
CA TYR A 154 6.18 -10.50 0.89
C TYR A 154 7.37 -11.34 1.36
N VAL A 155 8.50 -10.72 1.70
CA VAL A 155 9.67 -11.43 2.23
C VAL A 155 9.30 -12.17 3.53
N ILE A 156 8.55 -11.51 4.42
CA ILE A 156 8.08 -12.12 5.67
C ILE A 156 7.14 -13.29 5.36
N LEU A 157 6.16 -13.10 4.48
CA LEU A 157 5.22 -14.15 4.10
C LEU A 157 5.94 -15.38 3.53
N ILE A 158 6.89 -15.19 2.64
CA ILE A 158 7.70 -16.27 2.06
C ILE A 158 8.51 -16.97 3.16
N SER A 159 9.12 -16.21 4.08
CA SER A 159 9.87 -16.80 5.19
C SER A 159 8.99 -17.67 6.11
N GLU A 160 7.75 -17.27 6.34
CA GLU A 160 6.79 -18.00 7.17
C GLU A 160 6.29 -19.28 6.49
N ILE A 161 6.09 -19.23 5.17
CA ILE A 161 5.76 -20.41 4.36
C ILE A 161 6.91 -21.43 4.40
N ILE A 162 8.16 -20.97 4.27
CA ILE A 162 9.35 -21.84 4.31
C ILE A 162 9.55 -22.47 5.69
N GLU A 163 9.27 -21.74 6.78
CA GLU A 163 9.29 -22.26 8.15
C GLU A 163 8.17 -23.29 8.44
N GLY A 164 7.27 -23.56 7.49
CA GLY A 164 6.14 -24.47 7.67
C GLY A 164 5.07 -23.92 8.62
N ARG A 165 5.06 -22.60 8.86
CA ARG A 165 4.12 -21.90 9.75
C ARG A 165 2.91 -21.31 9.04
N GLY A 166 2.86 -21.40 7.70
CA GLY A 166 1.80 -20.81 6.85
C GLY A 166 0.35 -21.23 7.15
N GLY A 167 0.10 -22.12 8.11
CA GLY A 167 -1.23 -22.58 8.50
C GLY A 167 -1.85 -21.92 9.75
N LYS A 168 -1.20 -20.98 10.45
CA LYS A 168 -1.70 -20.50 11.77
C LYS A 168 -2.20 -19.05 11.87
N SER A 169 -2.11 -18.20 10.83
CA SER A 169 -2.49 -16.79 10.97
C SER A 169 -3.81 -16.37 10.30
N HIS A 170 -4.49 -17.23 9.54
CA HIS A 170 -5.67 -16.85 8.74
C HIS A 170 -7.03 -17.30 9.35
N GLY A 171 -7.09 -17.46 10.68
CA GLY A 171 -8.31 -17.90 11.35
C GLY A 171 -8.38 -17.45 12.80
N SER A 172 -8.70 -16.18 13.01
CA SER A 172 -9.33 -15.68 14.25
C SER A 172 -10.24 -14.51 13.91
#